data_AF-A0A9L0I489-F1
#
_entry.id   AF-A0A9L0I489-F1
#
_cell.length_a   1.000
_cell.length_b   1.000
_cell.length_c   1.000
_cell.angle_alpha   90.00
_cell.angle_beta   90.00
_cell.angle_gamma   90.00
#
_symmetry.space_group_name_H-M   'P 1'
#
loop_
_entity.id
_entity.type
_entity.pdbx_description
1 polymer ?
#
loop_
_entity_poly.entity_id
_entity_poly.type
_entity_poly.pdbx_seq_one_letter_code
_entity_poly.pdbx_strand_id
1 'polypeptide(L)'
;MASSSGGGAAAGAAAANLNAVRETMDVLLEISRILNTGLDMETLSICVRLCEQGINPEALSSVIKELRKATEALKGKETGLAPWPSG
;
A
#
# COMPACT_ATOMS: atom_id res chain seq x y z
N MET A 1 -26.80 -41.93 16.64
CA MET A 1 -27.40 -40.93 15.73
C MET A 1 -27.54 -39.66 16.56
N ALA A 2 -26.93 -38.51 16.32
CA ALA A 2 -26.47 -37.89 15.09
C ALA A 2 -25.21 -37.03 15.32
N SER A 3 -24.55 -36.71 14.20
CA SER A 3 -23.23 -36.12 14.04
C SER A 3 -23.01 -34.72 14.60
N SER A 4 -21.77 -34.52 15.05
CA SER A 4 -21.02 -33.26 15.06
C SER A 4 -21.01 -32.57 13.69
N SER A 5 -21.38 -31.28 13.60
CA SER A 5 -21.11 -30.48 12.38
C SER A 5 -21.06 -28.94 12.58
N GLY A 6 -20.72 -28.45 13.78
CA GLY A 6 -20.65 -27.00 14.06
C GLY A 6 -19.40 -26.26 13.56
N GLY A 7 -18.38 -26.95 13.05
CA GLY A 7 -17.06 -26.34 12.75
C GLY A 7 -16.88 -25.71 11.36
N GLY A 8 -17.76 -26.02 10.39
CA GLY A 8 -17.56 -25.62 8.99
C GLY A 8 -17.98 -24.17 8.66
N ALA A 9 -18.95 -23.62 9.38
CA ALA A 9 -19.53 -22.31 9.05
C ALA A 9 -18.58 -21.13 9.33
N ALA A 10 -17.81 -21.18 10.43
CA ALA A 10 -16.88 -20.12 10.80
C ALA A 10 -15.67 -20.06 9.84
N ALA A 11 -15.18 -21.21 9.37
CA ALA A 11 -14.10 -21.27 8.39
C ALA A 11 -14.54 -20.74 7.02
N GLY A 12 -15.77 -21.05 6.60
CA GLY A 12 -16.36 -20.52 5.36
C GLY A 12 -16.53 -19.00 5.38
N ALA A 13 -16.98 -18.43 6.50
CA ALA A 13 -17.13 -16.99 6.66
C ALA A 13 -15.78 -16.24 6.62
N ALA A 14 -14.75 -16.77 7.28
CA ALA A 14 -13.41 -16.18 7.26
C ALA A 14 -12.80 -16.18 5.85
N ALA A 15 -12.95 -17.27 5.09
CA ALA A 15 -12.48 -17.36 3.72
C ALA A 15 -13.19 -16.36 2.78
N ALA A 16 -14.52 -16.21 2.92
CA ALA A 16 -15.28 -15.24 2.15
C ALA A 16 -14.82 -13.80 2.42
N ASN A 17 -14.53 -13.47 3.69
CA ASN A 17 -14.04 -12.14 4.07
C ASN A 17 -12.66 -11.84 3.46
N LEU A 18 -11.74 -12.82 3.48
CA LEU A 18 -10.42 -12.65 2.86
C LEU A 18 -10.51 -12.41 1.35
N ASN A 19 -11.42 -13.11 0.66
CA ASN A 19 -11.66 -12.87 -0.77
C ASN A 19 -12.21 -11.46 -1.02
N ALA A 20 -13.18 -11.00 -0.22
CA ALA A 20 -13.73 -9.65 -0.35
C ALA A 20 -12.67 -8.55 -0.12
N VAL A 21 -11.79 -8.73 0.86
CA VAL A 21 -10.65 -7.81 1.11
C VAL A 21 -9.71 -7.78 -0.09
N ARG A 22 -9.38 -8.95 -0.65
CA ARG A 22 -8.51 -9.04 -1.83
C ARG A 22 -9.13 -8.34 -3.04
N GLU A 23 -10.39 -8.61 -3.35
CA GLU A 23 -11.11 -7.96 -4.45
C GLU A 23 -11.17 -6.43 -4.28
N THR A 24 -11.44 -5.97 -3.05
CA THR A 24 -11.45 -4.54 -2.74
C THR A 24 -10.09 -3.90 -2.98
N MET A 25 -9.01 -4.55 -2.53
CA MET A 25 -7.65 -4.05 -2.74
C MET A 25 -7.23 -4.07 -4.21
N ASP A 26 -7.64 -5.08 -4.98
CA ASP A 26 -7.37 -5.15 -6.42
C ASP A 26 -8.07 -4.00 -7.16
N VAL A 27 -9.32 -3.68 -6.80
CA VAL A 27 -10.04 -2.52 -7.35
C VAL A 27 -9.35 -1.20 -6.98
N LEU A 28 -8.94 -1.02 -5.72
CA LEU A 28 -8.22 0.18 -5.29
C LEU A 28 -6.88 0.34 -6.01
N LEU A 29 -6.16 -0.75 -6.26
CA LEU A 29 -4.91 -0.73 -7.01
C LEU A 29 -5.14 -0.33 -8.47
N GLU A 30 -6.22 -0.79 -9.08
CA GLU A 30 -6.57 -0.40 -10.45
C GLU A 30 -6.93 1.08 -10.54
N ILE A 31 -7.71 1.61 -9.59
CA ILE A 31 -7.99 3.05 -9.48
C ILE A 31 -6.67 3.84 -9.32
N SER A 32 -5.77 3.37 -8.47
CA SER A 32 -4.45 3.98 -8.25
C SER A 32 -3.62 4.06 -9.55
N ARG A 33 -3.69 3.01 -10.39
CA ARG A 33 -3.02 2.97 -11.70
C ARG A 33 -3.65 3.94 -12.69
N ILE A 34 -4.98 3.97 -12.77
CA ILE A 34 -5.71 4.91 -13.65
C ILE A 34 -5.37 6.36 -13.29
N LEU A 35 -5.29 6.68 -12.00
CA LEU A 35 -4.91 8.01 -11.50
C LEU A 35 -3.40 8.25 -11.51
N ASN A 36 -2.61 7.26 -11.92
CA ASN A 36 -1.17 7.31 -12.02
C ASN A 36 -0.48 7.82 -10.74
N THR A 37 -0.99 7.41 -9.56
CA THR A 37 -0.45 7.84 -8.26
C THR A 37 0.95 7.29 -7.99
N GLY A 38 1.29 6.18 -8.67
CA GLY A 38 2.55 5.47 -8.51
C GLY A 38 2.70 4.80 -7.15
N LEU A 39 1.58 4.43 -6.50
CA LEU A 39 1.57 3.57 -5.32
C LEU A 39 1.51 2.10 -5.75
N ASP A 40 2.36 1.28 -5.14
CA ASP A 40 2.34 -0.17 -5.26
C ASP A 40 1.40 -0.80 -4.22
N MET A 41 1.16 -2.11 -4.34
CA MET A 41 0.20 -2.83 -3.51
C MET A 41 0.52 -2.74 -2.01
N GLU A 42 1.80 -2.80 -1.66
CA GLU A 42 2.22 -2.73 -0.26
C GLU A 42 1.93 -1.34 0.31
N THR A 43 2.40 -0.29 -0.36
CA THR A 43 2.17 1.10 0.08
C THR A 43 0.67 1.45 0.14
N LEU A 44 -0.11 1.00 -0.84
CA LEU A 44 -1.55 1.21 -0.86
C LEU A 44 -2.24 0.56 0.35
N SER A 45 -1.84 -0.68 0.69
CA SER A 45 -2.38 -1.37 1.87
C SER A 45 -2.09 -0.65 3.18
N ILE A 46 -0.92 -0.03 3.30
CA ILE A 46 -0.54 0.79 4.45
C ILE A 46 -1.44 2.04 4.49
N CYS A 47 -1.63 2.71 3.36
CA CYS A 47 -2.48 3.90 3.29
C CYS A 47 -3.92 3.59 3.70
N VAL A 48 -4.49 2.48 3.24
CA VAL A 48 -5.85 2.04 3.62
C VAL A 48 -5.94 1.86 5.13
N ARG A 49 -5.01 1.12 5.75
CA ARG A 49 -4.98 0.88 7.21
C ARG A 49 -4.85 2.18 8.02
N LEU A 50 -4.06 3.14 7.53
CA LEU A 50 -3.92 4.45 8.16
C LEU A 50 -5.23 5.26 8.06
N CYS A 51 -5.88 5.25 6.90
CA CYS A 51 -7.18 5.88 6.72
C CYS A 51 -8.27 5.24 7.62
N GLU A 52 -8.27 3.91 7.76
CA GLU A 52 -9.17 3.18 8.68
C GLU A 52 -8.98 3.57 10.15
N GLN A 53 -7.76 4.00 10.53
CA GLN A 53 -7.46 4.55 11.86
C GLN A 53 -7.89 6.01 12.04
N GLY A 54 -8.52 6.62 11.02
CA GLY A 54 -9.01 7.99 11.07
C GLY A 54 -7.98 9.05 10.69
N ILE A 55 -6.86 8.65 10.07
CA ILE A 55 -5.88 9.62 9.56
C ILE A 55 -6.49 10.35 8.36
N ASN A 56 -6.33 11.68 8.32
CA ASN A 56 -6.79 12.50 7.21
C ASN A 56 -6.05 12.11 5.91
N PRO A 57 -6.75 11.67 4.85
CA PRO A 57 -6.12 11.27 3.58
C PRO A 57 -5.34 12.42 2.92
N GLU A 58 -5.78 13.68 3.09
CA GLU A 58 -5.07 14.83 2.53
C GLU A 58 -3.69 15.00 3.18
N ALA A 59 -3.62 14.92 4.51
CA ALA A 59 -2.38 15.00 5.27
C ALA A 59 -1.44 13.83 4.92
N LEU A 60 -1.98 12.61 4.83
CA LEU A 60 -1.23 11.43 4.41
C LEU A 60 -0.64 11.61 3.00
N SER A 61 -1.41 12.17 2.07
CA SER A 61 -0.93 12.43 0.71
C SER A 61 0.24 13.42 0.67
N SER A 62 0.22 14.45 1.52
CA SER A 62 1.30 15.43 1.63
C SER A 62 2.58 14.78 2.14
N VAL A 63 2.48 13.96 3.19
CA VAL A 63 3.62 13.22 3.74
C VAL A 63 4.24 12.28 2.70
N ILE A 64 3.42 11.52 1.96
CA ILE A 64 3.92 10.62 0.91
C ILE A 64 4.67 11.40 -0.19
N LYS A 65 4.14 12.55 -0.62
CA LYS A 65 4.78 13.40 -1.63
C LYS A 65 6.12 13.95 -1.14
N GLU A 66 6.17 14.41 0.10
CA GLU A 66 7.39 14.94 0.72
C GLU A 66 8.47 13.86 0.86
N LEU A 67 8.10 12.66 1.34
CA LEU A 67 9.02 11.53 1.45
C LEU A 67 9.60 11.14 0.09
N ARG A 68 8.77 10.99 -0.95
CA ARG A 68 9.24 10.67 -2.31
C ARG A 68 10.19 11.74 -2.83
N LYS A 69 9.86 13.02 -2.65
CA LYS A 69 10.72 14.14 -3.05
C LYS A 69 12.07 14.12 -2.32
N ALA A 70 12.08 13.84 -1.03
CA ALA A 70 13.30 13.73 -0.23
C ALA A 70 14.18 12.55 -0.68
N THR A 71 13.59 11.38 -0.95
CA THR A 71 14.31 10.20 -1.45
C THR A 71 14.97 10.47 -2.81
N GLU A 72 14.24 11.09 -3.75
CA GLU A 72 14.80 11.45 -5.06
C GLU A 72 15.95 12.46 -4.93
N ALA A 73 15.81 13.45 -4.03
CA ALA A 73 16.87 14.42 -3.76
C ALA A 73 18.13 13.79 -3.14
N LEU A 74 17.97 12.77 -2.29
CA LEU A 74 19.10 12.02 -1.73
C LEU A 74 19.80 11.19 -2.80
N LYS A 75 19.05 10.47 -3.64
CA LYS A 75 19.58 9.65 -4.72
C LYS A 75 20.36 10.47 -5.76
N GLY A 76 19.90 11.67 -6.07
CA GLY A 76 20.61 12.60 -6.96
C GLY A 76 21.92 13.13 -6.38
N LYS A 77 22.06 13.16 -5.04
CA LYS A 77 23.25 13.63 -4.34
C LYS A 77 24.37 12.59 -4.31
N GLU A 78 24.02 11.31 -4.32
CA GLU A 78 24.97 10.19 -4.37
C GLU A 78 25.63 10.05 -5.76
N THR A 79 24.90 10.38 -6.83
CA THR A 79 25.44 10.42 -8.21
C THR A 79 26.24 11.69 -8.55
N GLY A 80 26.32 12.65 -7.63
CA GLY A 80 27.03 13.92 -7.81
C GLY A 80 28.53 13.89 -7.44
N LEU A 81 29.08 12.73 -7.04
CA LEU A 81 30.53 12.61 -6.82
C LEU A 81 31.23 12.53 -8.18
N ALA A 82 31.54 13.69 -8.76
CA ALA A 82 32.34 13.81 -9.96
C ALA A 82 33.63 12.98 -9.83
N PRO A 83 34.08 12.29 -10.91
CA PRO A 83 35.38 11.66 -10.94
C PRO A 83 36.45 12.70 -10.64
N TRP A 84 37.38 12.33 -9.79
CA TRP A 84 38.52 13.16 -9.38
C TRP A 84 39.12 13.94 -10.58
N PRO A 85 39.39 15.25 -10.45
CA PRO A 85 40.16 15.95 -11.45
C PRO A 85 41.57 15.34 -11.46
N SER A 86 41.88 14.62 -12.54
CA SER A 86 43.22 14.12 -12.80
C SER A 86 44.03 15.24 -13.43
N GLY A 87 45.05 15.71 -12.71
CA GLY A 87 46.21 16.43 -13.26
C GLY A 87 45.99 17.86 -13.71
#